data_AF-A0A6L9QQX9-F1
#
_entry.id   AF-A0A6L9QQX9-F1
#
_cell.length_a   1.000
_cell.length_b   1.000
_cell.length_c   1.000
_cell.angle_alpha   90.00
_cell.angle_beta   90.00
_cell.angle_gamma   90.00
#
_symmetry.space_group_name_H-M   'P 1'
#
loop_
_entity.id
_entity.type
_entity.pdbx_description
1 polymer ?
#
loop_
_entity_poly.entity_id
_entity_poly.type
_entity_poly.pdbx_seq_one_letter_code
_entity_poly.pdbx_strand_id
1 'polypeptide(L)'
;MTIEMLLAALIGGAIGLAELVARYRDKPLSALLSPGGLLFVLVNASASIVALIAVIAAGWTFGLPDDTPPSSLMAVRVIAAGIGSAAVLRMSFAPAQSRSAGTGPISLLNGILRIADGELERKRALSRLSHNDLSGLSFERDHAALAELCCHLMREFDLAEAQRLGGLAAELSHRDDLTDADKLDCWGLELTRLVGERALRQAARRLRDRPRDEPRPAAPEERTPAPEPDPVETVPPPRSPVAKASRLAASTSGRTERKSFSDV
;
A
#
# COMPACT_ATOMS: atom_id res chain seq x y z
N MET A 1 22.46 34.41 27.07
CA MET A 1 22.98 33.20 26.40
C MET A 1 22.16 31.94 26.67
N THR A 2 21.97 31.52 27.93
CA THR A 2 21.23 30.27 28.24
C THR A 2 19.78 30.29 27.77
N ILE A 3 19.07 31.40 27.99
CA ILE A 3 17.68 31.59 27.54
C ILE A 3 17.59 31.55 26.01
N GLU A 4 18.47 32.25 25.30
CA GLU A 4 18.49 32.22 23.83
C GLU A 4 18.72 30.79 23.29
N MET A 5 19.66 30.05 23.88
CA MET A 5 19.93 28.66 23.48
C MET A 5 18.73 27.76 23.71
N LEU A 6 18.03 27.91 24.84
CA LEU A 6 16.80 27.16 25.11
C LEU A 6 15.72 27.48 24.08
N LEU A 7 15.50 28.76 23.77
CA LEU A 7 14.49 29.17 22.80
C LEU A 7 14.82 28.68 21.38
N ALA A 8 16.09 28.76 20.96
CA ALA A 8 16.53 28.23 19.67
C ALA A 8 16.35 26.71 19.60
N ALA A 9 16.70 25.99 20.66
CA ALA A 9 16.49 24.55 20.76
C ALA A 9 14.99 24.17 20.68
N LEU A 10 14.12 24.94 21.33
CA LEU A 10 12.67 24.73 21.26
C LEU A 10 12.13 24.92 19.85
N ILE A 11 12.55 25.97 19.13
CA ILE A 11 12.14 26.20 17.74
C ILE A 11 12.63 25.04 16.85
N GLY A 12 13.92 24.70 16.91
CA GLY A 12 14.49 23.59 16.14
C GLY A 12 13.81 22.25 16.42
N GLY A 13 13.65 21.92 17.71
CA GLY A 13 12.97 20.72 18.15
C GLY A 13 11.51 20.67 17.70
N ALA A 14 10.79 21.79 17.76
CA ALA A 14 9.41 21.88 17.29
C ALA A 14 9.29 21.66 15.78
N ILE A 15 10.23 22.20 14.98
CA ILE A 15 10.28 21.94 13.54
C ILE A 15 10.55 20.46 13.27
N GLY A 16 11.55 19.87 13.93
CA GLY A 16 11.86 18.44 13.80
C GLY A 16 10.67 17.54 14.22
N LEU A 17 9.98 17.91 15.29
CA LEU A 17 8.76 17.23 15.74
C LEU A 17 7.64 17.31 14.70
N ALA A 18 7.38 18.51 14.15
CA ALA A 18 6.35 18.71 13.14
C ALA A 18 6.60 17.85 11.90
N GLU A 19 7.86 17.72 11.47
CA GLU A 19 8.22 16.84 10.37
C GLU A 19 8.01 15.37 10.67
N LEU A 20 8.36 14.94 11.89
CA LEU A 20 8.17 13.57 12.30
C LEU A 20 6.67 13.20 12.32
N VAL A 21 5.83 14.08 12.84
CA VAL A 21 4.37 13.92 12.83
C VAL A 21 3.83 13.87 11.40
N ALA A 22 4.31 14.77 10.53
CA ALA A 22 3.90 14.81 9.13
C ALA A 22 4.31 13.54 8.35
N ARG A 23 5.45 12.94 8.70
CA ARG A 23 5.99 11.70 8.10
C ARG A 23 5.28 10.44 8.60
N TYR A 24 5.01 10.33 9.89
CA TYR A 24 4.44 9.13 10.52
C TYR A 24 2.98 9.33 10.95
N ARG A 25 2.12 9.77 10.01
CA ARG A 25 0.72 10.15 10.28
C ARG A 25 -0.10 9.09 11.01
N ASP A 26 0.16 7.82 10.73
CA ASP A 26 -0.63 6.71 11.30
C ASP A 26 -0.24 6.36 12.74
N LYS A 27 1.03 6.60 13.13
CA LYS A 27 1.56 6.28 14.47
C LYS A 27 2.57 7.35 14.94
N PRO A 28 2.15 8.64 15.05
CA PRO A 28 3.07 9.74 15.30
C PRO A 28 3.71 9.64 16.69
N LEU A 29 2.96 9.23 17.71
CA LEU A 29 3.48 9.04 19.06
C LEU A 29 4.51 7.91 19.12
N SER A 30 4.28 6.80 18.41
CA SER A 30 5.24 5.70 18.36
C SER A 30 6.53 6.07 17.64
N ALA A 31 6.44 6.93 16.62
CA ALA A 31 7.61 7.49 15.94
C ALA A 31 8.36 8.46 16.84
N LEU A 32 7.67 9.37 17.53
CA LEU A 32 8.28 10.34 18.43
C LEU A 32 9.05 9.69 19.58
N LEU A 33 8.47 8.65 20.18
CA LEU A 33 9.06 7.94 21.31
C LEU A 33 10.05 6.85 20.87
N SER A 34 10.33 6.70 19.58
CA SER A 34 11.37 5.79 19.12
C SER A 34 12.76 6.43 19.33
N PRO A 35 13.80 5.64 19.65
CA PRO A 35 15.19 6.13 19.66
C PRO A 35 15.55 6.96 18.43
N GLY A 36 15.16 6.52 17.23
CA GLY A 36 15.40 7.27 15.99
C GLY A 36 14.65 8.61 15.94
N GLY A 37 13.38 8.65 16.38
CA GLY A 37 12.59 9.88 16.44
C GLY A 37 13.11 10.88 17.46
N LEU A 38 13.51 10.40 18.65
CA LEU A 38 14.11 11.25 19.68
C LEU A 38 15.45 11.82 19.21
N LEU A 39 16.30 10.99 18.59
CA LEU A 39 17.56 11.44 18.00
C LEU A 39 17.33 12.49 16.90
N PHE A 40 16.30 12.30 16.08
CA PHE A 40 15.93 13.26 15.04
C PHE A 40 15.58 14.63 15.63
N VAL A 41 14.72 14.69 16.65
CA VAL A 41 14.35 15.93 17.33
C VAL A 41 15.57 16.57 18.01
N LEU A 42 16.42 15.75 18.66
CA LEU A 42 17.63 16.22 19.31
C LEU A 42 18.62 16.87 18.33
N VAL A 43 18.81 16.28 17.15
CA VAL A 43 19.68 16.83 16.09
C VAL A 43 19.14 18.16 15.56
N ASN A 44 17.82 18.30 15.40
CA ASN A 44 17.24 19.59 14.98
C ASN A 44 17.38 20.67 16.06
N ALA A 45 17.17 20.32 17.33
CA ALA A 45 17.35 21.23 18.45
C ALA A 45 18.82 21.67 18.59
N SER A 46 19.76 20.72 18.53
CA SER A 46 21.20 21.02 18.64
C SER A 46 21.72 21.85 17.47
N ALA A 47 21.27 21.57 16.24
CA ALA A 47 21.62 22.38 15.07
C ALA A 47 21.18 23.84 15.21
N SER A 48 20.03 24.08 15.85
CA SER A 48 19.53 25.44 16.11
C SER A 48 20.39 26.19 17.14
N ILE A 49 20.88 25.49 18.17
CA ILE A 49 21.85 26.04 19.12
C ILE A 49 23.16 26.39 18.41
N VAL A 50 23.69 25.48 17.58
CA VAL A 50 24.93 25.70 16.83
C VAL A 50 24.78 26.89 15.87
N ALA A 51 23.66 26.98 15.17
CA ALA A 51 23.35 28.13 14.31
C ALA A 51 23.29 29.43 15.10
N LEU A 52 22.66 29.43 16.29
CA LEU A 52 22.61 30.62 17.16
C LEU A 52 24.01 31.05 17.61
N ILE A 53 24.86 30.10 18.02
CA ILE A 53 26.25 30.38 18.40
C ILE A 53 27.00 31.00 17.22
N ALA A 54 26.83 30.46 16.01
CA ALA A 54 27.46 31.01 14.81
C ALA A 54 26.97 32.44 14.51
N VAL A 55 25.66 32.69 14.59
CA VAL A 55 25.05 34.01 14.40
C VAL A 55 25.60 35.04 15.39
N ILE A 56 25.71 34.66 16.67
CA ILE A 56 26.25 35.54 17.73
C ILE A 56 27.75 35.79 17.51
N ALA A 57 28.52 34.74 17.27
CA ALA A 57 29.97 34.82 17.06
C ALA A 57 30.35 35.65 15.82
N ALA A 58 29.54 35.59 14.77
CA ALA A 58 29.72 36.39 13.55
C ALA A 58 29.23 37.84 13.69
N GLY A 59 28.65 38.21 14.83
CA GLY A 59 28.13 39.56 15.06
C GLY A 59 26.93 39.91 14.20
N TRP A 60 26.20 38.94 13.65
CA TRP A 60 25.10 39.21 12.73
C TRP A 60 23.94 39.94 13.44
N THR A 61 23.60 41.13 12.94
CA THR A 61 22.47 41.94 13.42
C THR A 61 21.27 41.89 12.49
N PHE A 62 21.39 41.21 11.35
CA PHE A 62 20.34 41.11 10.32
C PHE A 62 19.82 42.48 9.84
N GLY A 63 20.70 43.49 9.83
CA GLY A 63 20.37 44.84 9.36
C GLY A 63 19.56 45.68 10.37
N LEU A 64 19.42 45.23 11.61
CA LEU A 64 18.80 46.02 12.68
C LEU A 64 19.70 47.22 13.06
N PRO A 65 19.11 48.41 13.28
CA PRO A 65 19.83 49.59 13.78
C PRO A 65 20.54 49.35 15.12
N ASP A 66 21.64 50.06 15.38
CA ASP A 66 22.44 49.90 16.60
C ASP A 66 21.70 50.32 17.88
N ASP A 67 20.66 51.17 17.77
CA ASP A 67 19.78 51.59 18.86
C ASP A 67 18.65 50.57 19.15
N THR A 68 18.59 49.46 18.41
CA THR A 68 17.58 48.42 18.60
C THR A 68 17.65 47.83 20.01
N PRO A 69 16.51 47.66 20.72
CA PRO A 69 16.49 47.04 22.03
C PRO A 69 17.13 45.64 22.02
N PRO A 70 17.94 45.27 23.03
CA PRO A 70 18.62 43.97 23.07
C PRO A 70 17.67 42.77 22.95
N SER A 71 16.45 42.89 23.46
CA SER A 71 15.39 41.86 23.36
C SER A 71 14.91 41.62 21.93
N SER A 72 14.87 42.65 21.09
CA SER A 72 14.45 42.54 19.69
C SER A 72 15.54 41.87 18.85
N LEU A 73 16.80 42.27 19.05
CA LEU A 73 17.95 41.62 18.43
C LEU A 73 18.05 40.15 18.83
N MET A 74 17.83 39.85 20.11
CA MET A 74 17.76 38.48 20.64
C MET A 74 16.70 37.66 19.92
N ALA A 75 15.47 38.17 19.82
CA ALA A 75 14.36 37.47 19.19
C ALA A 75 14.65 37.13 17.72
N VAL A 76 15.17 38.10 16.96
CA VAL A 76 15.52 37.89 15.54
C VAL A 76 16.61 36.84 15.38
N ARG A 77 17.68 36.90 16.19
CA ARG A 77 18.77 35.91 16.15
C ARG A 77 18.29 34.49 16.47
N VAL A 78 17.43 34.35 17.48
CA VAL A 78 16.86 33.05 17.88
C VAL A 78 15.97 32.47 16.77
N ILE A 79 15.09 33.28 16.20
CA ILE A 79 14.20 32.86 15.10
C ILE A 79 15.01 32.50 13.85
N ALA A 80 15.95 33.37 13.47
CA ALA A 80 16.82 33.14 12.31
C ALA A 80 17.68 31.89 12.48
N ALA A 81 18.20 31.63 13.68
CA ALA A 81 18.96 30.42 13.98
C ALA A 81 18.09 29.16 13.85
N GLY A 82 16.91 29.13 14.47
CA GLY A 82 16.02 27.96 14.45
C GLY A 82 15.47 27.61 13.06
N ILE A 83 15.03 28.63 12.30
CA ILE A 83 14.56 28.43 10.92
C ILE A 83 15.73 28.18 9.97
N GLY A 84 16.86 28.87 10.17
CA GLY A 84 18.05 28.76 9.34
C GLY A 84 18.71 27.38 9.45
N SER A 85 18.88 26.84 10.67
CA SER A 85 19.32 25.46 10.86
C SER A 85 18.35 24.47 10.22
N ALA A 86 17.05 24.79 10.33
CA ALA A 86 15.94 24.27 9.55
C ALA A 86 16.33 23.98 8.08
N ALA A 87 16.53 25.08 7.37
CA ALA A 87 16.86 25.10 5.95
C ALA A 87 18.19 24.40 5.65
N VAL A 88 19.24 24.68 6.42
CA VAL A 88 20.60 24.13 6.19
C VAL A 88 20.60 22.61 6.31
N LEU A 89 19.94 22.04 7.31
CA LEU A 89 19.86 20.58 7.48
C LEU A 89 19.15 19.87 6.32
N ARG A 90 18.29 20.59 5.58
CA ARG A 90 17.55 20.05 4.42
C ARG A 90 18.28 20.29 3.09
N MET A 91 19.41 20.98 3.11
CA MET A 91 20.19 21.19 1.90
C MET A 91 20.77 19.85 1.42
N SER A 92 20.70 19.65 0.11
CA SER A 92 21.24 18.51 -0.61
C SER A 92 22.12 19.03 -1.73
N PHE A 93 23.34 18.52 -1.85
CA PHE A 93 24.23 18.83 -2.96
C PHE A 93 24.34 17.57 -3.84
N ALA A 94 23.79 17.64 -5.04
CA ALA A 94 23.91 16.57 -6.02
C ALA A 94 24.69 17.08 -7.23
N PRO A 95 25.78 16.41 -7.66
CA PRO A 95 26.42 16.69 -8.93
C PRO A 95 25.41 16.53 -10.08
N ALA A 96 25.42 17.45 -11.04
CA ALA A 96 24.47 17.47 -12.17
C ALA A 96 24.46 16.18 -13.02
N GLN A 97 25.48 15.32 -12.90
CA GLN A 97 25.61 14.07 -13.65
C GLN A 97 25.49 12.80 -12.78
N SER A 98 25.25 12.90 -11.48
CA SER A 98 25.16 11.71 -10.62
C SER A 98 23.73 11.17 -10.54
N ARG A 99 23.53 9.88 -10.83
CA ARG A 99 22.31 9.13 -10.48
C ARG A 99 22.25 8.76 -8.98
N SER A 100 23.26 9.12 -8.19
CA SER A 100 23.29 8.83 -6.75
C SER A 100 22.49 9.86 -5.96
N ALA A 101 21.98 9.44 -4.80
CA ALA A 101 21.38 10.34 -3.82
C ALA A 101 22.34 11.50 -3.50
N GLY A 102 21.80 12.72 -3.42
CA GLY A 102 22.60 13.91 -3.10
C GLY A 102 23.35 13.75 -1.78
N THR A 103 24.56 14.30 -1.74
CA THR A 103 25.42 14.35 -0.56
C THR A 103 25.15 15.66 0.17
N GLY A 104 24.86 15.62 1.47
CA GLY A 104 24.67 16.84 2.25
C GLY A 104 24.20 16.59 3.67
N PRO A 105 23.92 17.66 4.43
CA PRO A 105 23.35 17.56 5.77
C PRO A 105 22.08 16.71 5.82
N ILE A 106 21.28 16.72 4.75
CA ILE A 106 20.06 15.91 4.65
C ILE A 106 20.34 14.39 4.71
N SER A 107 21.52 13.94 4.29
CA SER A 107 21.90 12.52 4.33
C SER A 107 21.99 12.01 5.77
N LEU A 108 22.43 12.86 6.71
CA LEU A 108 22.44 12.55 8.15
C LEU A 108 21.02 12.34 8.66
N LEU A 109 20.11 13.28 8.34
CA LEU A 109 18.70 13.18 8.72
C LEU A 109 18.05 11.92 8.16
N ASN A 110 18.30 11.61 6.89
CA ASN A 110 17.81 10.40 6.26
C ASN A 110 18.36 9.12 6.92
N GLY A 111 19.62 9.13 7.34
CA GLY A 111 20.21 8.02 8.12
C GLY A 111 19.49 7.79 9.44
N ILE A 112 19.20 8.86 10.19
CA ILE A 112 18.46 8.78 11.46
C ILE A 112 17.02 8.29 11.23
N LEU A 113 16.35 8.82 10.21
CA LEU A 113 14.99 8.40 9.87
C LEU A 113 14.91 6.93 9.48
N ARG A 114 15.94 6.37 8.83
CA ARG A 114 16.02 4.92 8.56
C ARG A 114 16.06 4.07 9.83
N ILE A 115 16.71 4.56 10.89
CA ILE A 115 16.71 3.87 12.19
C ILE A 115 15.29 3.85 12.77
N ALA A 116 14.59 4.99 12.74
CA ALA A 116 13.20 5.08 13.18
C ALA A 116 12.28 4.17 12.36
N ASP A 117 12.45 4.15 11.03
CA ASP A 117 11.71 3.28 10.12
C ASP A 117 11.90 1.81 10.49
N GLY A 118 13.13 1.34 10.67
CA GLY A 118 13.41 -0.05 11.04
C GLY A 118 12.89 -0.46 12.42
N GLU A 119 12.84 0.46 13.39
CA GLU A 119 12.20 0.20 14.70
C GLU A 119 10.69 0.11 14.61
N LEU A 120 10.07 1.01 13.85
CA LEU A 120 8.63 0.99 13.64
C LEU A 120 8.22 -0.26 12.85
N GLU A 121 9.02 -0.66 11.86
CA GLU A 121 8.81 -1.90 11.11
C GLU A 121 8.91 -3.12 12.03
N ARG A 122 9.93 -3.22 12.89
CA ARG A 122 10.02 -4.31 13.89
C ARG A 122 8.81 -4.36 14.81
N LYS A 123 8.36 -3.20 15.33
CA LYS A 123 7.14 -3.13 16.17
C LYS A 123 5.88 -3.53 15.39
N ARG A 124 5.77 -3.13 14.12
CA ARG A 124 4.66 -3.54 13.24
C ARG A 124 4.69 -5.05 12.97
N ALA A 125 5.87 -5.62 12.70
CA ALA A 125 6.03 -7.05 12.47
C ALA A 125 5.58 -7.87 13.69
N LEU A 126 6.02 -7.48 14.90
CA LEU A 126 5.56 -8.11 16.15
C LEU A 126 4.05 -7.97 16.36
N SER A 127 3.50 -6.79 16.08
CA SER A 127 2.05 -6.55 16.18
C SER A 127 1.25 -7.48 15.27
N ARG A 128 1.71 -7.69 14.03
CA ARG A 128 1.04 -8.55 13.04
C ARG A 128 0.99 -10.01 13.46
N LEU A 129 2.04 -10.52 14.10
CA LEU A 129 2.09 -11.90 14.61
C LEU A 129 1.36 -12.07 15.95
N SER A 130 1.11 -10.99 16.69
CA SER A 130 0.46 -11.05 18.00
C SER A 130 -1.08 -11.12 17.94
N HIS A 131 -1.69 -10.73 16.83
CA HIS A 131 -3.14 -10.70 16.68
C HIS A 131 -3.64 -11.89 15.86
N ASN A 132 -4.47 -12.74 16.47
CA ASN A 132 -5.12 -13.85 15.78
C ASN A 132 -6.40 -13.37 15.05
N ASP A 133 -6.25 -12.35 14.20
CA ASP A 133 -7.37 -11.70 13.51
C ASP A 133 -8.12 -12.64 12.55
N LEU A 134 -7.40 -13.67 12.06
CA LEU A 134 -7.90 -14.69 11.14
C LEU A 134 -8.39 -15.97 11.85
N SER A 135 -8.42 -15.98 13.19
CA SER A 135 -8.94 -17.10 13.98
C SER A 135 -10.30 -17.59 13.48
N GLY A 136 -10.41 -18.89 13.20
CA GLY A 136 -11.65 -19.53 12.74
C GLY A 136 -11.83 -19.54 11.22
N LEU A 137 -10.90 -18.96 10.46
CA LEU A 137 -10.78 -19.16 9.02
C LEU A 137 -9.76 -20.27 8.72
N SER A 138 -9.79 -20.78 7.51
CA SER A 138 -8.86 -21.78 6.98
C SER A 138 -8.24 -21.26 5.69
N PHE A 139 -6.93 -21.46 5.48
CA PHE A 139 -6.31 -21.07 4.23
C PHE A 139 -6.94 -21.84 3.07
N GLU A 140 -7.02 -23.17 3.15
CA GLU A 140 -7.57 -24.01 2.07
C GLU A 140 -8.96 -23.57 1.61
N ARG A 141 -9.84 -23.19 2.55
CA ARG A 141 -11.23 -22.83 2.25
C ARG A 141 -11.42 -21.35 1.94
N ASP A 142 -10.77 -20.47 2.71
CA ASP A 142 -11.20 -19.08 2.85
C ASP A 142 -10.24 -18.09 2.16
N HIS A 143 -9.05 -18.51 1.72
CA HIS A 143 -8.01 -17.61 1.17
C HIS A 143 -8.52 -16.79 -0.02
N ALA A 144 -9.22 -17.41 -0.98
CA ALA A 144 -9.70 -16.76 -2.19
C ALA A 144 -10.80 -15.73 -1.90
N ALA A 145 -11.78 -16.09 -1.08
CA ALA A 145 -12.87 -15.20 -0.68
C ALA A 145 -12.35 -14.01 0.15
N LEU A 146 -11.37 -14.26 1.02
CA LEU A 146 -10.72 -13.21 1.80
C LEU A 146 -9.95 -12.24 0.90
N ALA A 147 -9.24 -12.76 -0.11
CA ALA A 147 -8.52 -11.95 -1.10
C ALA A 147 -9.49 -11.06 -1.89
N GLU A 148 -10.59 -11.65 -2.36
CA GLU A 148 -11.60 -10.93 -3.14
C GLU A 148 -12.22 -9.78 -2.33
N LEU A 149 -12.58 -10.02 -1.07
CA LEU A 149 -13.09 -8.97 -0.17
C LEU A 149 -12.05 -7.86 0.01
N CYS A 150 -10.78 -8.21 0.18
CA CYS A 150 -9.70 -7.23 0.33
C CYS A 150 -9.50 -6.41 -0.95
N CYS A 151 -9.46 -7.04 -2.12
CA CYS A 151 -9.29 -6.34 -3.40
C CYS A 151 -10.42 -5.34 -3.68
N HIS A 152 -11.66 -5.68 -3.34
CA HIS A 152 -12.80 -4.77 -3.49
C HIS A 152 -12.80 -3.58 -2.52
N LEU A 153 -12.03 -3.64 -1.43
CA LEU A 153 -11.84 -2.49 -0.54
C LEU A 153 -10.85 -1.46 -1.12
N MET A 154 -10.13 -1.81 -2.18
CA MET A 154 -9.12 -0.94 -2.77
C MET A 154 -9.69 -0.09 -3.89
N ARG A 155 -9.32 1.20 -3.88
CA ARG A 155 -9.75 2.16 -4.91
C ARG A 155 -8.95 2.00 -6.21
N GLU A 156 -7.71 1.55 -6.08
CA GLU A 156 -6.76 1.30 -7.17
C GLU A 156 -6.17 -0.09 -6.88
N PHE A 157 -6.35 -1.04 -7.81
CA PHE A 157 -5.77 -2.38 -7.74
C PHE A 157 -5.19 -2.72 -9.10
N ASP A 158 -3.88 -2.97 -9.16
CA ASP A 158 -3.19 -3.23 -10.41
C ASP A 158 -2.97 -4.73 -10.68
N LEU A 159 -2.62 -5.04 -11.93
CA LEU A 159 -2.38 -6.42 -12.35
C LEU A 159 -1.17 -7.04 -11.63
N ALA A 160 -0.17 -6.24 -11.26
CA ALA A 160 1.04 -6.74 -10.62
C ALA A 160 0.74 -7.21 -9.18
N GLU A 161 -0.10 -6.49 -8.44
CA GLU A 161 -0.58 -6.88 -7.12
C GLU A 161 -1.44 -8.14 -7.19
N ALA A 162 -2.33 -8.25 -8.19
CA ALA A 162 -3.12 -9.45 -8.42
C ALA A 162 -2.26 -10.68 -8.72
N GLN A 163 -1.27 -10.54 -9.60
CA GLN A 163 -0.31 -11.60 -9.92
C GLN A 163 0.51 -12.01 -8.70
N ARG A 164 0.92 -11.04 -7.87
CA ARG A 164 1.69 -11.31 -6.66
C ARG A 164 0.89 -12.07 -5.61
N LEU A 165 -0.38 -11.71 -5.41
CA LEU A 165 -1.29 -12.47 -4.55
C LEU A 165 -1.54 -13.87 -5.10
N GLY A 166 -1.84 -14.01 -6.39
CA GLY A 166 -2.04 -15.32 -7.02
C GLY A 166 -0.81 -16.23 -6.89
N GLY A 167 0.39 -15.68 -7.12
CA GLY A 167 1.65 -16.42 -6.98
C GLY A 167 1.90 -16.90 -5.55
N LEU A 168 1.66 -16.06 -4.56
CA LEU A 168 1.80 -16.44 -3.15
C LEU A 168 0.76 -17.51 -2.74
N ALA A 169 -0.49 -17.39 -3.21
CA ALA A 169 -1.52 -18.40 -2.92
C ALA A 169 -1.12 -19.78 -3.50
N ALA A 170 -0.62 -19.80 -4.74
CA ALA A 170 -0.12 -21.02 -5.36
C ALA A 170 1.08 -21.60 -4.59
N GLU A 171 2.07 -20.76 -4.24
CA GLU A 171 3.24 -21.18 -3.45
C GLU A 171 2.83 -21.81 -2.12
N LEU A 172 1.98 -21.13 -1.34
CA LEU A 172 1.50 -21.62 -0.04
C LEU A 172 0.66 -22.90 -0.17
N SER A 173 -0.12 -23.04 -1.25
CA SER A 173 -0.91 -24.25 -1.49
C SER A 173 -0.04 -25.49 -1.64
N HIS A 174 1.15 -25.36 -2.24
CA HIS A 174 2.10 -26.46 -2.48
C HIS A 174 3.10 -26.71 -1.33
N ARG A 175 3.08 -25.89 -0.28
CA ARG A 175 3.96 -26.03 0.90
C ARG A 175 3.38 -27.04 1.88
N ASP A 176 3.81 -28.29 1.80
CA ASP A 176 3.36 -29.36 2.73
C ASP A 176 4.05 -29.29 4.11
N ASP A 177 5.10 -28.48 4.23
CA ASP A 177 5.85 -28.23 5.47
C ASP A 177 5.16 -27.25 6.42
N LEU A 178 4.11 -26.55 5.96
CA LEU A 178 3.37 -25.55 6.73
C LEU A 178 1.97 -26.05 7.11
N THR A 179 1.53 -25.72 8.32
CA THR A 179 0.13 -25.97 8.72
C THR A 179 -0.82 -25.03 7.98
N ASP A 180 -2.12 -25.37 7.90
CA ASP A 180 -3.15 -24.49 7.32
C ASP A 180 -3.19 -23.12 8.02
N ALA A 181 -2.95 -23.09 9.34
CA ALA A 181 -2.84 -21.87 10.12
C ALA A 181 -1.60 -21.04 9.74
N ASP A 182 -0.44 -21.67 9.56
CA ASP A 182 0.79 -20.97 9.14
C ASP A 182 0.64 -20.39 7.72
N LYS A 183 0.00 -21.14 6.80
CA LYS A 183 -0.34 -20.66 5.46
C LYS A 183 -1.27 -19.45 5.53
N LEU A 184 -2.29 -19.52 6.39
CA LEU A 184 -3.24 -18.43 6.60
C LEU A 184 -2.57 -17.19 7.21
N ASP A 185 -1.63 -17.37 8.12
CA ASP A 185 -0.86 -16.27 8.70
C ASP A 185 0.05 -15.61 7.66
N CYS A 186 0.78 -16.39 6.86
CA CYS A 186 1.57 -15.87 5.74
C CYS A 186 0.69 -15.10 4.74
N TRP A 187 -0.48 -15.64 4.41
CA TRP A 187 -1.47 -14.98 3.55
C TRP A 187 -1.99 -13.68 4.16
N GLY A 188 -2.33 -13.70 5.45
CA GLY A 188 -2.80 -12.55 6.21
C GLY A 188 -1.80 -11.40 6.29
N LEU A 189 -0.51 -11.73 6.43
CA LEU A 189 0.57 -10.73 6.39
C LEU A 189 0.61 -9.99 5.06
N GLU A 190 0.34 -10.71 3.96
CA GLU A 190 0.34 -10.13 2.64
C GLU A 190 -0.90 -9.28 2.36
N LEU A 191 -2.08 -9.75 2.76
CA LEU A 191 -3.29 -8.94 2.70
C LEU A 191 -3.20 -7.69 3.59
N THR A 192 -2.53 -7.79 4.75
CA THR A 192 -2.28 -6.63 5.62
C THR A 192 -1.40 -5.58 4.94
N ARG A 193 -0.45 -5.99 4.09
CA ARG A 193 0.34 -5.04 3.29
C ARG A 193 -0.54 -4.34 2.26
N LEU A 194 -1.48 -5.06 1.66
CA LEU A 194 -2.37 -4.58 0.61
C LEU A 194 -3.42 -3.59 1.14
N VAL A 195 -4.23 -4.01 2.12
CA VAL A 195 -5.40 -3.24 2.60
C VAL A 195 -5.23 -2.61 3.98
N GLY A 196 -4.18 -2.98 4.71
CA GLY A 196 -3.99 -2.60 6.11
C GLY A 196 -4.74 -3.49 7.10
N GLU A 197 -4.30 -3.45 8.36
CA GLU A 197 -4.73 -4.35 9.44
C GLU A 197 -6.23 -4.23 9.75
N ARG A 198 -6.77 -3.00 9.74
CA ARG A 198 -8.19 -2.74 10.06
C ARG A 198 -9.13 -3.31 9.00
N ALA A 199 -8.78 -3.13 7.73
CA ALA A 199 -9.55 -3.62 6.60
C ALA A 199 -9.56 -5.15 6.57
N LEU A 200 -8.39 -5.77 6.74
CA LEU A 200 -8.28 -7.23 6.83
C LEU A 200 -9.12 -7.79 7.99
N ARG A 201 -9.04 -7.18 9.17
CA ARG A 201 -9.85 -7.59 10.33
C ARG A 201 -11.34 -7.51 10.06
N GLN A 202 -11.81 -6.46 9.38
CA GLN A 202 -13.22 -6.34 8.99
C GLN A 202 -13.63 -7.38 7.93
N ALA A 203 -12.80 -7.61 6.92
CA ALA A 203 -13.03 -8.64 5.90
C ALA A 203 -13.13 -10.04 6.52
N ALA A 204 -12.19 -10.37 7.41
CA ALA A 204 -12.16 -11.65 8.12
C ALA A 204 -13.36 -11.86 9.06
N ARG A 205 -13.86 -10.80 9.71
CA ARG A 205 -15.10 -10.86 10.50
C ARG A 205 -16.30 -11.14 9.59
N ARG A 206 -16.44 -10.38 8.50
CA ARG A 206 -17.55 -10.55 7.55
C ARG A 206 -17.58 -11.95 6.92
N LEU A 207 -16.40 -12.53 6.65
CA LEU A 207 -16.30 -13.87 6.10
C LEU A 207 -16.70 -14.95 7.12
N ARG A 208 -16.31 -14.78 8.40
CA ARG A 208 -16.73 -15.68 9.49
C ARG A 208 -18.23 -15.67 9.75
N ASP A 209 -18.83 -14.49 9.67
CA ASP A 209 -20.25 -14.31 9.95
C ASP A 209 -21.15 -14.76 8.78
N ARG A 210 -20.57 -15.14 7.63
CA ARG A 210 -21.33 -15.59 6.46
C ARG A 210 -21.96 -16.97 6.75
N PRO A 211 -23.27 -17.15 6.56
CA PRO A 211 -23.90 -18.47 6.60
C PRO A 211 -23.20 -19.39 5.62
N ARG A 212 -22.77 -20.57 6.08
CA ARG A 212 -22.16 -21.57 5.20
C ARG A 212 -23.27 -22.13 4.32
N ASP A 213 -23.16 -21.97 3.01
CA ASP A 213 -23.98 -22.73 2.08
C ASP A 213 -23.51 -24.19 2.17
N GLU A 214 -24.23 -25.01 2.93
CA GLU A 214 -24.14 -26.46 2.76
C GLU A 214 -24.50 -26.78 1.30
N PRO A 215 -23.80 -27.73 0.64
CA PRO A 215 -24.17 -28.16 -0.69
C PRO A 215 -25.65 -28.54 -0.67
N ARG A 216 -26.49 -27.74 -1.35
CA ARG A 216 -27.92 -28.04 -1.51
C ARG A 216 -28.00 -29.49 -2.02
N PRO A 217 -28.67 -30.42 -1.32
CA PRO A 217 -28.81 -31.79 -1.79
C PRO A 217 -29.30 -31.72 -3.23
N ALA A 218 -28.59 -32.41 -4.13
CA ALA A 218 -28.98 -32.51 -5.53
C ALA A 218 -30.48 -32.82 -5.54
N ALA A 219 -31.28 -31.93 -6.14
CA ALA A 219 -32.70 -32.17 -6.29
C ALA A 219 -32.85 -33.55 -6.94
N PRO A 220 -33.75 -34.42 -6.42
CA PRO A 220 -33.91 -35.76 -6.97
C PRO A 220 -34.17 -35.64 -8.46
N GLU A 221 -33.37 -36.34 -9.27
CA GLU A 221 -33.54 -36.44 -10.72
C GLU A 221 -35.01 -36.66 -11.02
N GLU A 222 -35.60 -35.69 -11.69
CA GLU A 222 -36.95 -35.76 -12.22
C GLU A 222 -36.95 -36.94 -13.21
N ARG A 223 -37.49 -38.08 -12.75
CA ARG A 223 -37.67 -39.28 -13.58
C ARG A 223 -38.42 -38.87 -14.83
N THR A 224 -37.74 -38.90 -15.97
CA THR A 224 -38.35 -38.87 -17.30
C THR A 224 -39.42 -39.96 -17.35
N PRO A 225 -40.70 -39.65 -17.63
CA PRO A 225 -41.71 -40.68 -17.78
C PRO A 225 -41.43 -41.49 -19.05
N ALA A 226 -41.64 -42.80 -18.95
CA ALA A 226 -41.42 -43.78 -20.02
C ALA A 226 -42.26 -43.48 -21.28
N PRO A 227 -41.83 -43.94 -22.48
CA PRO A 227 -42.57 -43.71 -23.72
C PRO A 227 -43.88 -44.52 -23.74
N GLU A 228 -44.98 -43.87 -24.10
CA GLU A 228 -46.27 -44.53 -24.39
C GLU A 228 -46.16 -45.40 -25.67
N PRO A 229 -46.89 -46.54 -25.75
CA PRO A 229 -46.89 -47.40 -26.93
C PRO A 229 -47.84 -46.87 -28.02
N ASP A 230 -47.36 -46.90 -29.27
CA ASP A 230 -48.06 -46.46 -30.49
C ASP A 230 -49.38 -47.21 -30.76
N PRO A 231 -50.45 -46.53 -31.24
CA PRO A 231 -51.64 -47.19 -31.78
C PRO A 231 -51.51 -47.50 -33.28
N VAL A 232 -52.22 -48.57 -33.65
CA VAL A 232 -52.12 -49.40 -34.86
C VAL A 232 -52.46 -48.70 -36.18
N GLU A 233 -51.69 -49.10 -37.19
CA GLU A 233 -51.77 -48.84 -38.63
C GLU A 233 -53.14 -49.15 -39.27
N THR A 234 -53.66 -48.20 -40.07
CA THR A 234 -54.67 -48.47 -41.12
C THR A 234 -54.32 -47.70 -42.42
N VAL A 235 -54.40 -48.41 -43.54
CA VAL A 235 -54.04 -48.06 -44.93
C VAL A 235 -55.19 -48.59 -45.83
N PRO A 236 -55.48 -48.22 -47.12
CA PRO A 236 -55.14 -47.11 -48.09
C PRO A 236 -56.46 -46.47 -48.70
N PRO A 237 -56.59 -45.82 -49.92
CA PRO A 237 -55.74 -45.79 -51.13
C PRO A 237 -55.74 -44.45 -51.97
N PRO A 238 -55.37 -44.39 -53.27
CA PRO A 238 -54.23 -43.59 -53.74
C PRO A 238 -54.57 -42.51 -54.81
N ARG A 239 -53.62 -41.60 -55.12
CA ARG A 239 -53.16 -41.22 -56.49
C ARG A 239 -52.38 -39.88 -56.53
N SER A 240 -51.06 -40.00 -56.73
CA SER A 240 -50.18 -39.50 -57.84
C SER A 240 -50.14 -38.00 -58.28
N PRO A 241 -49.16 -37.54 -59.10
CA PRO A 241 -48.04 -36.68 -58.62
C PRO A 241 -47.69 -35.48 -59.54
N VAL A 242 -47.15 -34.34 -59.06
CA VAL A 242 -46.51 -33.35 -59.97
C VAL A 242 -45.29 -32.63 -59.38
N ALA A 243 -44.14 -32.96 -59.98
CA ALA A 243 -42.98 -32.16 -60.40
C ALA A 243 -42.20 -31.19 -59.46
N LYS A 244 -40.95 -31.61 -59.20
CA LYS A 244 -39.65 -30.97 -59.51
C LYS A 244 -39.56 -29.44 -59.68
N ALA A 245 -38.68 -28.82 -58.88
CA ALA A 245 -37.44 -28.09 -59.25
C ALA A 245 -36.90 -27.46 -57.94
N SER A 246 -35.72 -27.73 -57.38
CA SER A 246 -34.33 -27.80 -57.86
C SER A 246 -33.81 -26.51 -58.52
N ARG A 247 -32.98 -25.77 -57.78
CA ARG A 247 -31.74 -25.07 -58.18
C ARG A 247 -31.11 -24.48 -56.88
N LEU A 248 -29.94 -24.97 -56.45
CA LEU A 248 -28.58 -24.49 -56.77
C LEU A 248 -28.38 -23.00 -56.41
N ALA A 249 -27.27 -22.53 -55.84
CA ALA A 249 -26.05 -23.15 -55.31
C ALA A 249 -25.20 -22.04 -54.63
N ALA A 250 -24.16 -22.50 -53.94
CA ALA A 250 -23.08 -21.78 -53.29
C ALA A 250 -22.23 -20.87 -54.21
N SER A 251 -21.37 -20.04 -53.60
CA SER A 251 -19.89 -20.04 -53.73
C SER A 251 -19.33 -18.67 -53.29
N THR A 252 -18.50 -18.61 -52.24
CA THR A 252 -17.01 -18.52 -52.19
C THR A 252 -16.38 -17.11 -52.25
N SER A 253 -15.58 -16.86 -51.19
CA SER A 253 -14.16 -16.44 -51.19
C SER A 253 -13.78 -15.03 -51.68
N GLY A 254 -12.93 -14.36 -50.89
CA GLY A 254 -12.23 -13.14 -51.32
C GLY A 254 -11.25 -12.57 -50.27
N ARG A 255 -10.01 -13.04 -50.34
CA ARG A 255 -8.79 -12.67 -49.60
C ARG A 255 -8.12 -11.40 -50.15
N THR A 256 -7.48 -10.58 -49.30
CA THR A 256 -6.12 -9.93 -49.40
C THR A 256 -6.07 -8.70 -48.46
N GLU A 257 -5.15 -8.50 -47.50
CA GLU A 257 -3.68 -8.33 -47.43
C GLU A 257 -3.17 -6.86 -47.49
N ARG A 258 -2.31 -6.49 -46.50
CA ARG A 258 -1.29 -5.40 -46.41
C ARG A 258 -1.79 -3.93 -46.30
N LYS A 259 -1.16 -3.00 -45.54
CA LYS A 259 0.27 -2.74 -45.32
C LYS A 259 0.52 -1.75 -44.13
N SER A 260 1.71 -1.85 -43.56
CA SER A 260 2.42 -0.99 -42.58
C SER A 260 2.49 0.52 -42.92
N PHE A 261 2.56 1.39 -41.89
CA PHE A 261 3.46 2.56 -41.85
C PHE A 261 3.68 3.06 -40.40
N SER A 262 4.86 3.67 -40.21
CA SER A 262 5.66 3.93 -39.02
C SER A 262 5.46 5.30 -38.34
N ASP A 263 6.02 5.41 -37.13
CA ASP A 263 6.69 6.54 -36.44
C ASP A 263 5.97 7.88 -36.17
N VAL A 264 5.82 8.22 -34.87
CA VAL A 264 6.45 9.37 -34.15
C VAL A 264 6.67 8.99 -32.68
#